data_AF-T0GFZ7-F1
#
_entry.id   AF-T0GFZ7-F1
#
_cell.length_a   1.000
_cell.length_b   1.000
_cell.length_c   1.000
_cell.angle_alpha   90.00
_cell.angle_beta   90.00
_cell.angle_gamma   90.00
#
_symmetry.space_group_name_H-M   'P 1'
#
loop_
_entity.id
_entity.type
_entity.pdbx_description
1 polymer ?
#
loop_
_entity_poly.entity_id
_entity_poly.type
_entity_poly.pdbx_seq_one_letter_code
_entity_poly.pdbx_strand_id
1 'polypeptide(L)'
;MTGQDDPQQRLPQEREDAAHEPVSSRRQLLMGGAVAASAIVSIRPALANTAASVLNCTIPVPDQARAGNYIAPNGQVVPAGTPGAFPAAGRSYTGEQVKQALRGRPLPGAGYEQNQAYLNYIRRLQSGTSGFTCYASLQMPR
;
A
#
# COMPACT_ATOMS: atom_id res chain seq x y z
N MET A 1 -13.99 61.47 6.66
CA MET A 1 -12.89 60.52 6.40
C MET A 1 -13.26 59.23 7.11
N THR A 2 -13.46 58.14 6.32
CA THR A 2 -13.41 56.69 6.64
C THR A 2 -14.01 56.20 7.97
N GLY A 3 -14.88 55.21 8.05
CA GLY A 3 -15.16 54.09 7.14
C GLY A 3 -15.72 52.91 7.97
N GLN A 4 -16.00 51.81 7.26
CA GLN A 4 -16.19 50.43 7.73
C GLN A 4 -17.56 49.98 8.28
N ASP A 5 -18.30 49.33 7.37
CA ASP A 5 -19.22 48.20 7.57
C ASP A 5 -18.70 47.13 8.55
N ASP A 6 -19.61 46.61 9.38
CA ASP A 6 -19.54 45.30 10.02
C ASP A 6 -20.97 44.72 10.14
N PRO A 7 -21.27 43.52 9.61
CA PRO A 7 -22.42 42.76 10.05
C PRO A 7 -21.96 41.48 10.76
N GLN A 8 -21.73 41.59 12.08
CA GLN A 8 -21.62 40.44 12.95
C GLN A 8 -22.98 39.79 13.22
N GLN A 9 -23.04 38.51 12.85
CA GLN A 9 -24.12 37.56 13.08
C GLN A 9 -24.53 37.45 14.56
N ARG A 10 -25.84 37.38 14.85
CA ARG A 10 -26.38 36.63 16.00
C ARG A 10 -27.87 36.27 15.80
N LEU A 11 -28.13 34.96 15.69
CA LEU A 11 -29.44 34.26 15.82
C LEU A 11 -30.07 34.53 17.23
N PRO A 12 -31.30 34.08 17.63
CA PRO A 12 -32.20 33.08 17.02
C PRO A 12 -33.74 33.34 17.12
N GLN A 13 -34.52 32.50 16.43
CA GLN A 13 -35.85 31.94 16.78
C GLN A 13 -37.03 32.84 17.16
N GLU A 14 -38.15 32.65 16.44
CA GLU A 14 -39.45 32.40 17.08
C GLU A 14 -40.15 31.23 16.37
N ARG A 15 -40.65 30.31 17.18
CA ARG A 15 -41.44 29.13 16.80
C ARG A 15 -42.93 29.52 16.84
N GLU A 16 -43.74 28.64 16.24
CA GLU A 16 -45.11 28.20 16.61
C GLU A 16 -46.00 28.20 15.35
N ASP A 17 -46.15 27.04 14.72
CA ASP A 17 -47.10 25.96 15.03
C ASP A 17 -48.53 26.32 14.61
N ALA A 18 -48.96 25.74 13.49
CA ALA A 18 -50.33 25.26 13.32
C ALA A 18 -50.35 24.30 12.13
N ALA A 19 -50.58 23.03 12.43
CA ALA A 19 -50.81 21.97 11.47
C ALA A 19 -51.92 22.33 10.47
N HIS A 20 -51.63 22.15 9.19
CA HIS A 20 -52.65 21.96 8.16
C HIS A 20 -52.17 20.87 7.22
N GLU A 21 -52.75 19.68 7.36
CA GLU A 21 -52.61 18.56 6.42
C GLU A 21 -53.10 18.99 5.03
N PRO A 22 -52.24 19.05 4.00
CA PRO A 22 -52.68 19.19 2.62
C PRO A 22 -52.59 17.84 1.93
N VAL A 23 -53.77 17.31 1.62
CA VAL A 23 -54.06 16.18 0.73
C VAL A 23 -52.99 16.03 -0.35
N SER A 24 -52.27 14.90 -0.34
CA SER A 24 -51.22 14.58 -1.32
C SER A 24 -51.80 14.55 -2.74
N SER A 25 -51.63 15.67 -3.46
CA SER A 25 -51.92 15.74 -4.88
C SER A 25 -50.86 14.91 -5.63
N ARG A 26 -51.30 14.00 -6.51
CA ARG A 26 -50.41 13.17 -7.36
C ARG A 26 -49.40 14.01 -8.16
N ARG A 27 -49.61 15.32 -8.31
CA ARG A 27 -48.70 16.26 -8.96
C ARG A 27 -47.46 16.62 -8.11
N GLN A 28 -47.52 16.51 -6.78
CA GLN A 28 -46.39 16.77 -5.88
C GLN A 28 -45.36 15.63 -5.87
N LEU A 29 -45.80 14.39 -6.12
CA LEU A 29 -44.91 13.21 -6.15
C LEU A 29 -44.03 13.13 -7.42
N LEU A 30 -44.30 13.95 -8.44
CA LEU A 30 -43.43 14.13 -9.61
C LEU A 30 -42.41 15.26 -9.45
N MET A 31 -42.39 16.00 -8.34
CA MET A 31 -41.25 16.83 -7.93
C MET A 31 -40.21 15.96 -7.19
N GLY A 32 -39.96 14.78 -7.76
CA GLY A 32 -39.00 13.81 -7.27
C GLY A 32 -37.57 14.22 -7.59
N GLY A 33 -36.66 13.74 -6.74
CA GLY A 33 -35.27 13.53 -7.11
C GLY A 33 -34.32 14.65 -6.70
N ALA A 34 -34.22 14.92 -5.39
CA ALA A 34 -32.97 15.42 -4.86
C ALA A 34 -31.93 14.28 -4.89
N VAL A 35 -31.38 14.03 -6.07
CA VAL A 35 -30.25 13.12 -6.26
C VAL A 35 -29.03 13.87 -5.72
N ALA A 36 -28.51 13.45 -4.57
CA ALA A 36 -27.21 13.92 -4.14
C ALA A 36 -26.20 13.53 -5.22
N ALA A 37 -25.67 14.51 -5.96
CA ALA A 37 -24.63 14.28 -6.95
C ALA A 37 -23.33 13.92 -6.21
N SER A 38 -23.15 12.64 -5.89
CA SER A 38 -21.86 12.13 -5.44
C SER A 38 -20.90 12.21 -6.63
N ALA A 39 -19.98 13.17 -6.60
CA ALA A 39 -18.90 13.25 -7.57
C ALA A 39 -18.00 12.03 -7.39
N ILE A 40 -18.19 11.00 -8.20
CA ILE A 40 -17.24 9.90 -8.29
C ILE A 40 -16.03 10.46 -9.04
N VAL A 41 -14.99 10.81 -8.29
CA VAL A 41 -13.70 11.18 -8.87
C VAL A 41 -13.07 9.90 -9.40
N SER A 42 -13.23 9.65 -10.70
CA SER A 42 -12.54 8.58 -11.39
C SER A 42 -11.06 8.94 -11.51
N ILE A 43 -10.27 8.60 -10.50
CA ILE A 43 -8.81 8.61 -10.61
C ILE A 43 -8.45 7.47 -11.56
N ARG A 44 -8.15 7.79 -12.82
CA ARG A 44 -7.41 6.87 -13.67
C ARG A 44 -5.97 6.94 -13.17
N PRO A 45 -5.44 5.91 -12.50
CA PRO A 45 -4.01 5.89 -12.23
C PRO A 45 -3.35 5.90 -13.60
N ALA A 46 -2.58 6.93 -13.90
CA ALA A 46 -1.68 6.87 -15.04
C ALA A 46 -0.69 5.74 -14.74
N LEU A 47 -0.95 4.55 -15.29
CA LEU A 47 -0.05 3.38 -15.25
C LEU A 47 1.32 3.67 -15.90
N ALA A 48 1.57 4.90 -16.35
CA ALA A 48 2.79 5.34 -16.98
C ALA A 48 3.99 5.42 -16.02
N ASN A 49 3.84 5.18 -14.70
CA ASN A 49 4.98 5.22 -13.77
C ASN A 49 5.06 4.07 -12.75
N THR A 50 4.19 3.06 -12.81
CA THR A 50 4.30 1.90 -11.92
C THR A 50 5.46 0.98 -12.28
N ALA A 51 5.87 0.91 -13.56
CA ALA A 51 7.01 0.08 -13.99
C ALA A 51 8.37 0.59 -13.49
N ALA A 52 8.52 1.89 -13.25
CA ALA A 52 9.73 2.48 -12.64
C ALA A 52 9.79 2.23 -11.12
N SER A 53 8.64 2.13 -10.45
CA SER A 53 8.55 1.85 -9.00
C SER A 53 8.91 0.41 -8.65
N VAL A 54 8.69 -0.55 -9.57
CA VAL A 54 9.10 -1.97 -9.44
C VAL A 54 10.64 -2.13 -9.45
N LEU A 55 11.35 -1.16 -9.99
CA LEU A 55 12.80 -1.16 -10.02
C LEU A 55 13.34 -0.63 -8.67
N ASN A 56 12.78 0.48 -8.17
CA ASN A 56 13.14 1.05 -6.86
C ASN A 56 12.52 0.36 -5.62
N CYS A 57 11.86 -0.80 -5.78
CA CYS A 57 11.32 -1.51 -4.62
C CYS A 57 12.43 -2.23 -3.84
N THR A 58 12.20 -2.44 -2.54
CA THR A 58 13.15 -3.14 -1.67
C THR A 58 12.54 -4.42 -1.10
N ILE A 59 13.40 -5.43 -0.92
CA ILE A 59 13.06 -6.74 -0.39
C ILE A 59 13.86 -6.96 0.89
N PRO A 60 13.21 -6.94 2.07
CA PRO A 60 13.87 -7.27 3.32
C PRO A 60 14.17 -8.77 3.40
N VAL A 61 15.30 -9.14 3.98
CA VAL A 61 15.70 -10.55 4.20
C VAL A 61 16.23 -10.73 5.63
N PRO A 62 15.47 -11.36 6.54
CA PRO A 62 14.06 -11.72 6.43
C PRO A 62 13.15 -10.49 6.46
N ASP A 63 11.86 -10.69 6.17
CA ASP A 63 10.84 -9.66 6.32
C ASP A 63 10.65 -9.23 7.77
N GLN A 64 10.05 -8.05 7.94
CA GLN A 64 9.96 -7.37 9.23
C GLN A 64 9.27 -8.21 10.31
N ALA A 65 8.26 -9.00 9.95
CA ALA A 65 7.54 -9.84 10.91
C ALA A 65 8.41 -10.98 11.47
N ARG A 66 9.50 -11.33 10.78
CA ARG A 66 10.47 -12.33 11.23
C ARG A 66 11.86 -11.75 11.47
N ALA A 67 11.96 -10.44 11.69
CA ALA A 67 13.21 -9.81 12.10
C ALA A 67 13.79 -10.50 13.36
N GLY A 68 15.10 -10.71 13.40
CA GLY A 68 15.78 -11.43 14.49
C GLY A 68 15.94 -12.94 14.28
N ASN A 69 15.23 -13.52 13.31
CA ASN A 69 15.42 -14.92 12.89
C ASN A 69 16.50 -15.05 11.82
N TYR A 70 16.96 -16.29 11.61
CA TYR A 70 18.00 -16.65 10.65
C TYR A 70 17.36 -17.32 9.42
N ILE A 71 18.11 -17.39 8.32
CA ILE A 71 17.70 -18.02 7.06
C ILE A 71 18.46 -19.33 6.91
N ALA A 72 17.75 -20.46 6.90
CA ALA A 72 18.34 -21.76 6.60
C ALA A 72 18.76 -21.85 5.11
N PRO A 73 19.64 -22.79 4.72
CA PRO A 73 20.10 -22.93 3.33
C PRO A 73 18.98 -23.13 2.30
N ASN A 74 17.86 -23.72 2.73
CA ASN A 74 16.66 -23.92 1.92
C ASN A 74 15.72 -22.69 1.86
N GLY A 75 16.12 -21.56 2.44
CA GLY A 75 15.34 -20.32 2.50
C GLY A 75 14.25 -20.28 3.56
N GLN A 76 14.14 -21.29 4.44
CA GLN A 76 13.23 -21.22 5.58
C GLN A 76 13.75 -20.23 6.61
N VAL A 77 12.82 -19.52 7.26
CA VAL A 77 13.14 -18.74 8.44
C VAL A 77 13.20 -19.68 9.65
N VAL A 78 14.29 -19.63 10.41
CA VAL A 78 14.55 -20.49 11.57
C VAL A 78 15.03 -19.66 12.76
N PRO A 79 14.89 -20.16 14.01
CA PRO A 79 15.41 -19.46 15.17
C PRO A 79 16.91 -19.17 15.06
N ALA A 80 17.36 -18.06 15.65
CA ALA A 80 18.77 -17.72 15.73
C ALA A 80 19.57 -18.84 16.43
N GLY A 81 20.78 -19.11 15.94
CA GLY A 81 21.64 -20.17 16.46
C GLY A 81 21.38 -21.57 15.87
N THR A 82 20.44 -21.71 14.94
CA THR A 82 20.26 -22.97 14.19
C THR A 82 21.54 -23.31 13.39
N PRO A 83 22.13 -24.51 13.55
CA PRO A 83 23.33 -24.89 12.81
C PRO A 83 23.16 -24.80 11.30
N GLY A 84 24.13 -24.19 10.62
CA GLY A 84 24.11 -24.00 9.16
C GLY A 84 23.11 -22.95 8.66
N ALA A 85 22.42 -22.22 9.55
CA ALA A 85 21.60 -21.09 9.16
C ALA A 85 22.42 -19.79 9.12
N PHE A 86 22.05 -18.90 8.22
CA PHE A 86 22.71 -17.62 8.02
C PHE A 86 21.98 -16.52 8.79
N PRO A 87 22.69 -15.54 9.38
CA PRO A 87 22.05 -14.41 10.03
C PRO A 87 21.19 -13.62 9.03
N ALA A 88 20.29 -12.77 9.53
CA ALA A 88 19.60 -11.79 8.71
C ALA A 88 20.58 -10.91 7.92
N ALA A 89 20.18 -10.44 6.74
CA ALA A 89 21.01 -9.56 5.93
C ALA A 89 21.29 -8.20 6.61
N GLY A 90 20.47 -7.82 7.60
CA GLY A 90 20.54 -6.53 8.28
C GLY A 90 20.22 -5.34 7.37
N ARG A 91 19.80 -5.60 6.13
CA ARG A 91 19.44 -4.62 5.11
C ARG A 91 18.38 -5.20 4.18
N SER A 92 17.70 -4.30 3.48
CA SER A 92 16.86 -4.68 2.34
C SER A 92 17.68 -4.63 1.05
N TYR A 93 17.36 -5.50 0.10
CA TYR A 93 17.96 -5.51 -1.23
C TYR A 93 17.04 -4.81 -2.23
N THR A 94 17.60 -4.08 -3.20
CA THR A 94 16.76 -3.46 -4.25
C THR A 94 16.26 -4.49 -5.25
N GLY A 95 15.18 -4.16 -5.96
CA GLY A 95 14.65 -4.97 -7.05
C GLY A 95 15.72 -5.30 -8.10
N GLU A 96 16.60 -4.36 -8.45
CA GLU A 96 17.71 -4.61 -9.39
C GLU A 96 18.71 -5.62 -8.85
N GLN A 97 19.11 -5.46 -7.59
CA GLN A 97 20.08 -6.35 -6.96
C GLN A 97 19.55 -7.77 -6.94
N VAL A 98 18.28 -7.94 -6.57
CA VAL A 98 17.60 -9.24 -6.58
C VAL A 98 17.44 -9.78 -7.99
N LYS A 99 17.03 -8.96 -8.97
CA LYS A 99 16.89 -9.36 -10.37
C LYS A 99 18.22 -9.83 -10.97
N GLN A 100 19.30 -9.10 -10.69
CA GLN A 100 20.64 -9.47 -11.10
C GLN A 100 21.09 -10.75 -10.39
N ALA A 101 20.71 -10.92 -9.13
CA ALA A 101 21.09 -12.10 -8.37
C ALA A 101 20.35 -13.37 -8.80
N LEU A 102 19.08 -13.23 -9.20
CA LEU A 102 18.32 -14.30 -9.85
C LEU A 102 18.92 -14.71 -11.21
N ARG A 103 19.69 -13.82 -11.86
CA ARG A 103 20.47 -14.10 -13.07
C ARG A 103 21.87 -14.66 -12.81
N GLY A 104 22.22 -14.93 -11.55
CA GLY A 104 23.48 -15.56 -11.17
C GLY A 104 24.54 -14.61 -10.59
N ARG A 105 24.25 -13.31 -10.44
CA ARG A 105 25.16 -12.42 -9.69
C ARG A 105 24.99 -12.64 -8.17
N PRO A 106 26.01 -12.44 -7.34
CA PRO A 106 25.81 -12.47 -5.90
C PRO A 106 25.07 -11.20 -5.44
N LEU A 107 24.22 -11.33 -4.43
CA LEU A 107 23.68 -10.19 -3.69
C LEU A 107 24.86 -9.42 -3.06
N PRO A 108 24.83 -8.08 -3.08
CA PRO A 108 25.92 -7.27 -2.53
C PRO A 108 26.11 -7.62 -1.07
N GLY A 109 27.37 -7.82 -0.65
CA GLY A 109 27.78 -8.13 0.72
C GLY A 109 27.22 -9.44 1.31
N ALA A 110 26.81 -10.39 0.47
CA ALA A 110 26.47 -11.75 0.88
C ALA A 110 27.57 -12.73 0.41
N GLY A 111 27.98 -13.66 1.27
CA GLY A 111 28.87 -14.77 0.87
C GLY A 111 28.18 -15.76 -0.08
N TYR A 112 28.91 -16.70 -0.68
CA TYR A 112 28.35 -17.62 -1.67
C TYR A 112 27.16 -18.45 -1.14
N GLU A 113 27.33 -19.13 -0.01
CA GLU A 113 26.27 -19.98 0.58
C GLU A 113 25.13 -19.14 1.16
N GLN A 114 25.47 -18.01 1.79
CA GLN A 114 24.51 -17.04 2.31
C GLN A 114 23.63 -16.47 1.18
N ASN A 115 24.23 -16.16 0.02
CA ASN A 115 23.52 -15.70 -1.15
C ASN A 115 22.51 -16.74 -1.63
N GLN A 116 22.88 -18.03 -1.66
CA GLN A 116 21.94 -19.11 -2.00
C GLN A 116 20.77 -19.18 -1.02
N ALA A 117 21.06 -19.12 0.29
CA ALA A 117 20.03 -19.12 1.32
C ALA A 117 19.06 -17.94 1.18
N TYR A 118 19.58 -16.73 0.95
CA TYR A 118 18.76 -15.54 0.73
C TYR A 118 17.94 -15.60 -0.55
N LEU A 119 18.51 -16.09 -1.65
CA LEU A 119 17.77 -16.29 -2.89
C LEU A 119 16.67 -17.35 -2.73
N ASN A 120 16.94 -18.42 -1.98
CA ASN A 120 15.92 -19.42 -1.64
C ASN A 120 14.81 -18.82 -0.79
N TYR A 121 15.13 -17.94 0.16
CA TYR A 121 14.12 -17.20 0.91
C TYR A 121 13.27 -16.29 0.00
N ILE A 122 13.91 -15.50 -0.86
CA ILE A 122 13.22 -14.57 -1.78
C ILE A 122 12.27 -15.33 -2.72
N ARG A 123 12.71 -16.46 -3.29
CA ARG A 123 11.89 -17.32 -4.15
C ARG A 123 10.64 -17.87 -3.46
N ARG A 124 10.66 -17.92 -2.12
CA ARG A 124 9.58 -18.47 -1.29
C ARG A 124 8.71 -17.42 -0.64
N LEU A 125 8.95 -16.13 -0.91
CA LEU A 125 8.08 -15.06 -0.44
C LEU A 125 6.64 -15.36 -0.86
N GLN A 126 5.72 -15.24 0.10
CA GLN A 126 4.30 -15.50 -0.08
C GLN A 126 3.52 -14.19 -0.17
N SER A 127 2.34 -14.23 -0.77
CA SER A 127 1.41 -13.09 -0.74
C SER A 127 1.16 -12.65 0.71
N GLY A 128 1.23 -11.33 0.94
CA GLY A 128 1.11 -10.74 2.27
C GLY A 128 2.41 -10.59 3.06
N THR A 129 3.54 -11.13 2.57
CA THR A 129 4.87 -10.89 3.18
C THR A 129 5.56 -9.66 2.59
N SER A 130 6.34 -8.94 3.39
CA SER A 130 7.06 -7.75 2.93
C SER A 130 8.06 -8.12 1.82
N GLY A 131 8.03 -7.38 0.71
CA GLY A 131 8.89 -7.64 -0.45
C GLY A 131 8.34 -8.63 -1.47
N PHE A 132 7.25 -9.35 -1.19
CA PHE A 132 6.62 -10.25 -2.17
C PHE A 132 6.17 -9.50 -3.43
N THR A 133 5.47 -8.37 -3.26
CA THR A 133 5.00 -7.56 -4.39
C THR A 133 6.16 -7.08 -5.27
N CYS A 134 7.30 -6.77 -4.66
CA CYS A 134 8.52 -6.43 -5.38
C CYS A 134 9.03 -7.63 -6.18
N TYR A 135 9.21 -8.79 -5.53
CA TYR A 135 9.66 -10.02 -6.18
C TYR A 135 8.72 -10.49 -7.30
N ALA A 136 7.42 -10.48 -7.09
CA ALA A 136 6.41 -10.84 -8.09
C ALA A 136 6.52 -9.96 -9.33
N SER A 137 6.80 -8.68 -9.13
CA SER A 137 6.96 -7.73 -10.24
C SER A 137 8.25 -7.94 -11.04
N LEU A 138 9.27 -8.59 -10.45
CA LEU A 138 10.49 -9.00 -11.16
C LEU A 138 10.28 -10.22 -12.07
N GLN A 139 9.26 -11.04 -11.77
CA GLN A 139 8.96 -12.27 -12.51
C GLN A 139 8.12 -12.02 -13.77
N MET A 140 7.47 -10.86 -13.88
CA MET A 140 6.72 -10.49 -15.08
C MET A 140 7.70 -10.32 -16.27
N PRO A 141 7.56 -11.12 -17.34
CA PRO A 141 8.28 -10.88 -18.59
C PRO A 141 7.92 -9.50 -19.11
N ARG A 142 8.89 -8.80 -19.67
CA ARG A 142 8.64 -7.57 -20.44
C ARG A 142 8.67 -7.89 -21.92
#